data_AF-A0A2A7A2X0-F1
#
_entry.id   AF-A0A2A7A2X0-F1
#
_cell.length_a   1.000
_cell.length_b   1.000
_cell.length_c   1.000
_cell.angle_alpha   90.00
_cell.angle_beta   90.00
_cell.angle_gamma   90.00
#
_symmetry.space_group_name_H-M   'P 1'
#
loop_
_entity.id
_entity.type
_entity.pdbx_description
1 polymer ?
#
loop_
_entity_poly.entity_id
_entity_poly.type
_entity_poly.pdbx_seq_one_letter_code
_entity_poly.pdbx_strand_id
1 'polypeptide(L)' 'MNRKTTKKVDESTLTTLCAVCRGAFLDAKGVHLRRADPRQLVKDVCTYCQTRYGFDYYVQPIVRKSKMTGKENRRETEPA' A
#
# COMPACT_ATOMS: atom_id res chain seq x y z
N MET A 1 12.24 -12.85 -26.09
CA MET A 1 12.40 -11.72 -25.14
C MET A 1 11.39 -11.90 -24.01
N ASN A 2 11.80 -12.51 -22.89
CA ASN A 2 10.88 -12.86 -21.79
C ASN A 2 10.82 -11.70 -20.79
N ARG A 3 9.80 -10.84 -20.93
CA ARG A 3 9.54 -9.76 -19.98
C ARG A 3 8.97 -10.37 -18.69
N LYS A 4 9.85 -10.82 -17.78
CA LYS A 4 9.48 -11.14 -16.40
C LYS A 4 9.04 -9.84 -15.73
N THR A 5 7.74 -9.57 -15.75
CA THR A 5 7.12 -8.53 -14.94
C THR A 5 7.22 -8.99 -13.49
N THR A 6 8.25 -8.54 -12.79
CA THR A 6 8.31 -8.63 -11.33
C THR A 6 7.10 -7.87 -10.78
N LYS A 7 6.02 -8.60 -10.47
CA LYS A 7 4.91 -8.06 -9.68
C LYS A 7 5.53 -7.65 -8.35
N LYS A 8 5.76 -6.34 -8.17
CA LYS A 8 6.13 -5.79 -6.87
C LYS A 8 5.07 -6.30 -5.89
N VAL A 9 5.52 -6.94 -4.83
CA VAL A 9 4.66 -7.32 -3.72
C VAL A 9 4.16 -6.00 -3.16
N ASP A 10 2.93 -5.63 -3.50
CA ASP A 10 2.31 -4.42 -2.98
C ASP A 10 2.08 -4.65 -1.50
N GLU A 11 2.88 -3.97 -0.65
CA GLU A 11 2.72 -3.89 0.81
C GLU A 11 1.40 -3.20 1.14
N SER A 12 0.31 -3.89 0.86
CA SER A 12 -1.05 -3.40 1.00
C SER A 12 -1.71 -4.15 2.16
N THR A 13 -2.16 -3.40 3.16
CA THR A 13 -2.92 -3.96 4.28
C THR A 13 -4.39 -4.02 3.90
N LEU A 14 -5.02 -5.19 4.03
CA LEU A 14 -6.46 -5.34 3.85
C LEU A 14 -7.18 -4.86 5.12
N THR A 15 -8.04 -3.85 4.99
CA THR A 15 -8.73 -3.24 6.13
C THR A 15 -10.17 -2.88 5.80
N THR A 16 -11.08 -3.16 6.72
CA THR A 16 -12.50 -2.81 6.60
C THR A 16 -12.75 -1.37 7.04
N LEU A 17 -13.19 -0.51 6.11
CA LEU A 17 -13.40 0.92 6.34
C LEU A 17 -14.86 1.32 6.13
N CYS A 18 -15.47 1.96 7.13
CA CYS A 18 -16.74 2.67 6.95
C CYS A 18 -16.53 3.97 6.14
N ALA A 19 -17.61 4.57 5.62
CA ALA A 19 -17.53 5.77 4.79
C ALA A 19 -16.77 6.94 5.46
N VAL A 20 -16.96 7.15 6.77
CA VAL A 20 -16.31 8.23 7.53
C VAL A 20 -14.81 7.97 7.69
N CYS A 21 -14.42 6.76 8.14
CA CYS A 21 -13.01 6.41 8.27
C CYS A 21 -12.31 6.39 6.91
N ARG A 22 -12.97 5.89 5.86
CA ARG A 22 -12.47 5.97 4.48
C ARG A 22 -12.18 7.41 4.07
N GLY A 23 -13.07 8.35 4.36
CA GLY A 23 -12.86 9.78 4.11
C GLY A 23 -11.59 10.30 4.76
N ALA A 24 -11.42 10.06 6.07
CA ALA A 24 -10.23 10.45 6.80
C ALA A 24 -8.93 9.87 6.22
N PHE A 25 -8.96 8.62 5.73
CA PHE A 25 -7.81 8.01 5.05
C PHE A 25 -7.50 8.67 3.70
N LEU A 26 -8.51 9.10 2.94
CA LEU A 26 -8.29 9.83 1.69
C LEU A 26 -7.72 11.24 1.95
N ASP A 27 -8.12 11.86 3.06
CA ASP A 27 -7.61 13.17 3.47
C ASP A 27 -6.16 13.09 3.97
N ALA A 28 -5.78 11.96 4.58
CA ALA A 28 -4.40 11.66 4.94
C ALA A 28 -3.55 11.43 3.67
N LYS A 29 -2.83 12.45 3.20
CA LYS A 29 -1.98 12.49 1.99
C LYS A 29 -0.81 11.47 1.93
N GLY A 30 -0.84 10.41 2.72
CA GLY A 30 0.20 9.38 2.84
C GLY A 30 -0.23 7.97 2.44
N VAL A 31 -1.48 7.76 2.01
CA VAL A 31 -2.00 6.43 1.66
C VAL A 31 -2.84 6.45 0.39
N HIS A 32 -2.83 5.36 -0.37
CA HIS A 32 -3.80 5.07 -1.42
C HIS A 32 -4.77 3.99 -0.93
N LEU A 33 -6.05 4.19 -1.22
CA LEU A 33 -7.09 3.21 -0.96
C LEU A 33 -7.60 2.61 -2.27
N ARG A 34 -7.67 1.28 -2.34
CA ARG A 34 -8.32 0.56 -3.44
C ARG A 34 -9.36 -0.40 -2.88
N ARG A 35 -10.58 -0.39 -3.43
CA ARG A 35 -11.62 -1.34 -3.01
C ARG A 35 -11.16 -2.77 -3.29
N ALA A 36 -11.24 -3.66 -2.31
CA ALA A 36 -10.71 -5.02 -2.41
C ALA A 36 -11.54 -5.88 -3.37
N ASP A 37 -12.85 -5.91 -3.18
CA ASP A 37 -13.81 -6.53 -4.11
C ASP A 37 -14.90 -5.51 -4.50
N PRO A 38 -14.93 -5.00 -5.74
CA PRO A 38 -15.98 -4.11 -6.27
C PRO A 38 -17.40 -4.65 -6.21
N ARG A 39 -17.59 -5.96 -6.02
CA ARG A 39 -18.89 -6.62 -6.01
C ARG A 39 -19.36 -7.00 -4.61
N GLN A 40 -18.54 -6.79 -3.58
CA GLN A 40 -18.94 -6.98 -2.18
C GLN A 40 -20.19 -6.16 -1.88
N LEU A 41 -21.26 -6.85 -1.48
CA LEU A 41 -22.57 -6.27 -1.11
C LEU A 41 -22.74 -6.21 0.42
N VAL A 42 -22.27 -7.24 1.10
CA VAL A 42 -22.31 -7.34 2.56
C VAL A 42 -21.21 -6.45 3.15
N LYS A 43 -21.58 -5.66 4.15
CA LYS A 43 -20.65 -4.78 4.86
C LYS A 43 -20.25 -5.42 6.18
N ASP A 44 -18.98 -5.28 6.54
CA ASP A 44 -18.43 -5.76 7.81
C ASP A 44 -18.16 -4.60 8.77
N VAL A 45 -17.95 -4.92 10.04
CA VAL A 45 -17.67 -3.91 11.07
C VAL A 45 -16.33 -3.22 10.76
N CYS A 46 -16.33 -1.89 10.74
CA CYS A 46 -15.11 -1.13 10.47
C CYS A 46 -14.05 -1.40 11.54
N THR A 47 -12.85 -1.79 11.10
CA THR A 47 -11.73 -2.15 11.98
C THR A 47 -11.27 -0.99 12.89
N TYR A 48 -11.41 0.26 12.43
CA TYR A 48 -10.97 1.44 13.18
C TYR A 48 -11.98 1.91 14.22
N CYS A 49 -13.19 2.27 13.78
CA CYS A 49 -14.18 2.85 14.69
C CYS A 49 -15.08 1.81 15.37
N GLN A 50 -15.07 0.56 14.91
CA GLN A 50 -15.81 -0.59 15.47
C GLN A 50 -17.31 -0.38 15.72
N THR A 51 -17.90 0.66 15.13
CA THR A 51 -19.29 1.11 15.38
C THR A 51 -20.11 1.19 14.10
N ARG A 52 -19.46 1.37 12.95
CA ARG A 52 -20.10 1.51 11.64
C ARG A 52 -19.67 0.39 10.71
N TYR A 53 -20.57 0.01 9.81
CA TYR A 53 -20.30 -0.98 8.78
C TYR A 53 -19.60 -0.37 7.56
N GLY A 54 -18.75 -1.15 6.90
CA GLY A 54 -17.87 -0.73 5.81
C GLY A 54 -17.53 -1.85 4.83
N PHE A 55 -16.65 -1.54 3.88
CA PHE A 55 -16.14 -2.49 2.89
C PHE A 55 -14.64 -2.67 3.07
N ASP A 56 -14.09 -3.72 2.47
CA ASP A 56 -12.66 -3.96 2.51
C ASP A 56 -11.91 -3.12 1.48
N TYR A 57 -10.82 -2.53 1.94
CA TYR A 57 -9.90 -1.74 1.15
C TYR A 57 -8.48 -2.25 1.34
N TYR A 58 -7.73 -2.30 0.25
CA TYR A 58 -6.28 -2.32 0.30
C TYR A 58 -5.78 -0.92 0.62
N VAL A 59 -5.10 -0.76 1.75
CA VAL A 59 -4.41 0.45 2.17
C VAL A 59 -2.95 0.33 1.77
N GLN A 60 -2.50 1.20 0.88
CA GLN A 60 -1.13 1.23 0.38
C GLN A 60 -0.43 2.49 0.85
N PRO A 61 0.66 2.41 1.64
CA PRO A 61 1.42 3.59 2.00
C PRO A 61 2.10 4.19 0.77
N ILE A 62 2.04 5.52 0.64
CA ILE A 62 2.77 6.26 -0.38
C ILE A 62 4.21 6.39 0.09
N VAL A 63 5.01 5.36 -0.16
CA VAL A 63 6.46 5.46 0.00
C VAL A 63 6.99 6.37 -1.10
N ARG A 64 7.35 7.61 -0.75
CA ARG A 64 8.21 8.41 -1.63
C ARG A 64 9.53 7.66 -1.68
N LYS A 65 9.77 6.93 -2.77
CA LYS A 65 11.08 6.34 -3.01
C LYS A 65 12.09 7.48 -3.04
N SER A 66 12.82 7.67 -1.94
CA SER A 66 14.09 8.38 -1.98
C SER A 66 14.88 7.73 -3.11
N LYS A 67 15.15 8.48 -4.19
CA LYS A 67 16.05 8.00 -5.24
C LYS A 67 17.43 7.86 -4.61
N MET A 68 17.72 6.73 -3.97
CA MET A 68 19.10 6.31 -3.76
C MET A 68 19.66 5.96 -5.13
N THR A 69 20.28 6.93 -5.79
CA THR A 69 21.20 6.67 -6.89
C THR A 69 22.41 5.96 -6.29
N GLY A 70 22.36 4.63 -6.23
CA GLY A 70 23.52 3.81 -5.92
C GLY A 70 24.53 3.90 -7.05
N LYS A 71 25.49 4.84 -6.95
CA LYS A 71 26.79 4.67 -7.60
C LYS A 71 27.62 3.76 -6.69
N GLU A 72 27.53 2.46 -6.93
CA GLU A 72 28.48 1.48 -6.39
C GLU A 72 29.83 1.74 -7.07
N ASN A 73 30.67 2.56 -6.44
CA ASN A 73 32.09 2.58 -6.78
C ASN A 73 32.74 1.39 -6.08
N ARG A 74 32.87 0.27 -6.81
CA ARG A 74 33.90 -0.74 -6.52
C ARG A 74 35.26 -0.03 -6.52
N ARG A 75 35.80 0.25 -5.34
CA ARG A 75 37.23 0.44 -5.16
C ARG A 75 37.79 -0.94 -4.83
N GLU A 76 38.33 -1.58 -5.86
CA GLU A 76 39.27 -2.69 -5.69
C GLU A 76 40.39 -2.18 -4.79
N THR A 77 40.52 -2.79 -3.61
CA THR A 77 41.70 -2.63 -2.78
C THR A 77 42.34 -4.00 -2.74
N GLU A 78 43.30 -4.22 -3.66
CA GLU A 78 44.39 -5.16 -3.41
C GLU A 78 45.06 -4.76 -2.08
N PRO A 79 45.40 -5.73 -1.24
CA PRO A 79 46.83 -5.87 -0.98
C PRO A 79 47.34 -7.30 -0.75
N ALA A 80 48.56 -7.48 -1.29
CA ALA A 80 49.71 -8.28 -0.84
C ALA A 80 49.68 -9.81 -0.95
#